data_AF-A0A2J6HRE9-F1
#
_entry.id   AF-A0A2J6HRE9-F1
#
_cell.length_a   1.000
_cell.length_b   1.000
_cell.length_c   1.000
_cell.angle_alpha   90.00
_cell.angle_beta   90.00
_cell.angle_gamma   90.00
#
_symmetry.space_group_name_H-M   'P 1'
#
loop_
_entity.id
_entity.type
_entity.pdbx_description
1 polymer ?
#
loop_
_entity_poly.entity_id
_entity_poly.type
_entity_poly.pdbx_seq_one_letter_code
_entity_poly.pdbx_strand_id
1 'polypeptide(L)'
;MTIFIISLLIFYLLIPLMINYLVYKSSFLRRLGAIMIAYGIGLIIGNMGMFPQPSKTMVELVNHKEVVLTKELVNKVYPDNEELVIKKMKVNKQLVHDLYEYGTLTEDDVEYFNVFKLQDTLTGLMILLAFPLLLFSLNVRSWFKVAGKTFLSLVLGLVSVIIPIFIGFYLFKDTVHESWKVAGMMTGVYSGGTPNLAAIQRALGVNNLTYIMTHTYDLIIGAVFLLFVMSFGQRVLLKFLPAYKTQGIVEDENSIFPDNTNE
;
A
#
# COMPACT_ATOMS: atom_id res chain seq x y z
N MET A 1 -2.16 24.77 -9.75
CA MET A 1 -1.08 24.03 -9.06
C MET A 1 -1.00 24.21 -7.53
N THR A 2 -0.55 25.33 -6.95
CA THR A 2 -0.29 25.42 -5.48
C THR A 2 -1.54 25.21 -4.61
N ILE A 3 -2.67 25.79 -5.00
CA ILE A 3 -3.95 25.64 -4.27
C ILE A 3 -4.42 24.18 -4.30
N PHE A 4 -4.29 23.50 -5.45
CA PHE A 4 -4.65 22.09 -5.60
C PHE A 4 -3.82 21.19 -4.69
N ILE A 5 -2.49 21.38 -4.67
CA ILE A 5 -1.57 20.64 -3.81
C ILE A 5 -1.89 20.85 -2.32
N ILE A 6 -2.15 22.10 -1.91
CA ILE A 6 -2.53 22.40 -0.52
C ILE A 6 -3.86 21.74 -0.16
N SER A 7 -4.87 21.83 -1.04
CA SER A 7 -6.16 21.17 -0.86
C SER A 7 -6.01 19.66 -0.71
N LEU A 8 -5.18 19.03 -1.54
CA LEU A 8 -4.88 17.60 -1.49
C LEU A 8 -4.17 17.19 -0.18
N LEU A 9 -3.26 18.03 0.32
CA LEU A 9 -2.56 17.78 1.59
C LEU A 9 -3.53 17.85 2.77
N ILE A 10 -4.41 18.86 2.79
CA ILE A 10 -5.49 18.97 3.79
C ILE A 10 -6.42 17.76 3.71
N PHE A 11 -6.78 17.35 2.49
CA PHE A 11 -7.61 16.18 2.25
C PHE A 11 -6.97 14.91 2.85
N TYR A 12 -5.70 14.64 2.57
CA TYR A 12 -5.01 13.46 3.14
C TYR A 12 -4.90 13.48 4.67
N LEU A 13 -4.88 14.66 5.29
CA LEU A 13 -4.87 14.77 6.74
C LEU A 13 -6.26 14.55 7.36
N LEU A 14 -7.31 15.09 6.74
CA LEU A 14 -8.68 15.04 7.28
C LEU A 14 -9.43 13.73 6.98
N ILE A 15 -9.14 13.09 5.85
CA ILE A 15 -9.85 11.89 5.41
C ILE A 15 -9.73 10.72 6.39
N PRO A 16 -8.55 10.39 6.93
CA PRO A 16 -8.44 9.32 7.92
C PRO A 16 -9.31 9.55 9.16
N LEU A 17 -9.38 10.80 9.65
CA LEU A 17 -10.23 11.20 10.78
C LEU A 17 -11.71 11.00 10.45
N MET A 18 -12.13 11.46 9.26
CA MET A 18 -13.51 11.32 8.79
C MET A 18 -13.91 9.85 8.61
N ILE A 19 -13.05 9.03 8.00
CA ILE A 19 -13.31 7.60 7.82
C ILE A 19 -13.45 6.90 9.17
N ASN A 20 -12.56 7.18 10.12
CA ASN A 20 -12.62 6.58 11.44
C ASN A 20 -13.92 6.96 12.18
N TYR A 21 -14.32 8.23 12.10
CA TYR A 21 -15.60 8.69 12.63
C TYR A 21 -16.80 7.98 12.01
N LEU A 22 -16.81 7.81 10.68
CA LEU A 22 -17.89 7.11 9.97
C LEU A 22 -17.96 5.62 10.34
N VAL A 23 -16.81 4.97 10.49
CA VAL A 23 -16.69 3.57 10.94
C VAL A 23 -17.19 3.39 12.37
N TYR A 24 -16.90 4.34 13.25
CA TYR A 24 -17.42 4.32 14.63
C TYR A 24 -18.95 4.42 14.65
N LYS A 25 -19.52 5.34 13.87
CA LYS A 25 -20.96 5.63 13.85
C LYS A 25 -21.81 4.53 13.21
N SER A 26 -21.30 3.84 12.17
CA SER A 26 -22.08 2.86 11.41
C SER A 26 -21.63 1.42 11.63
N SER A 27 -22.57 0.58 12.09
CA SER A 27 -22.34 -0.86 12.27
C SER A 27 -22.06 -1.60 10.95
N PHE A 28 -22.52 -1.06 9.82
CA PHE A 28 -22.22 -1.59 8.49
C PHE A 28 -20.79 -1.24 8.05
N LEU A 29 -20.40 0.04 8.16
CA LEU A 29 -19.04 0.50 7.81
C LEU A 29 -17.97 -0.13 8.70
N ARG A 30 -18.29 -0.38 9.98
CA ARG A 30 -17.44 -1.14 10.89
C ARG A 30 -17.15 -2.55 10.44
N ARG A 31 -18.08 -3.22 9.76
CA ARG A 31 -17.88 -4.56 9.20
C ARG A 31 -17.03 -4.55 7.93
N LEU A 32 -17.15 -3.50 7.11
CA LEU A 32 -16.31 -3.32 5.91
C LEU A 32 -14.86 -2.96 6.25
N GLY A 33 -14.67 -2.20 7.34
CA GLY A 33 -13.37 -1.74 7.81
C GLY A 33 -12.94 -0.43 7.16
N ALA A 34 -12.17 0.36 7.91
CA ALA A 34 -11.69 1.69 7.49
C ALA A 34 -10.86 1.66 6.21
N ILE A 35 -10.05 0.60 6.03
CA ILE A 35 -9.15 0.43 4.88
C ILE A 35 -9.94 0.32 3.56
N MET A 36 -10.99 -0.52 3.55
CA MET A 36 -11.83 -0.73 2.36
C MET A 36 -12.57 0.56 1.96
N ILE A 37 -13.04 1.32 2.95
CA ILE A 37 -13.70 2.61 2.73
C ILE A 37 -12.72 3.63 2.17
N ALA A 38 -11.50 3.73 2.73
CA ALA A 38 -10.47 4.64 2.24
C ALA A 38 -10.15 4.37 0.76
N TYR A 39 -10.00 3.10 0.41
CA TYR A 39 -9.71 2.69 -0.96
C TYR A 39 -10.89 2.98 -1.90
N GLY A 40 -12.13 2.69 -1.46
CA GLY A 40 -13.34 3.00 -2.23
C GLY A 40 -13.49 4.49 -2.51
N ILE A 41 -13.27 5.35 -1.51
CA ILE A 41 -13.27 6.81 -1.68
C ILE A 41 -12.16 7.23 -2.65
N GLY A 42 -10.94 6.70 -2.48
CA GLY A 42 -9.81 6.97 -3.36
C GLY A 42 -10.08 6.60 -4.82
N LEU A 43 -10.66 5.43 -5.09
CA LEU A 43 -11.05 4.99 -6.43
C LEU A 43 -12.13 5.88 -7.05
N ILE A 44 -13.16 6.23 -6.27
CA ILE A 44 -14.25 7.10 -6.76
C ILE A 44 -13.67 8.45 -7.18
N ILE A 45 -12.86 9.08 -6.32
CA ILE A 45 -12.25 10.40 -6.61
C ILE A 45 -11.24 10.28 -7.76
N GLY A 46 -10.43 9.23 -7.78
CA GLY A 46 -9.48 8.96 -8.86
C GLY A 46 -10.15 8.86 -10.24
N ASN A 47 -11.35 8.29 -10.29
CA ASN A 47 -12.13 8.14 -11.53
C ASN A 47 -13.00 9.36 -11.88
N MET A 48 -13.12 10.37 -11.00
CA MET A 48 -13.88 11.60 -11.27
C MET A 48 -13.19 12.55 -12.25
N GLY A 49 -11.96 12.25 -12.71
CA GLY A 49 -11.19 13.14 -13.59
C GLY A 49 -10.64 14.37 -12.88
N MET A 50 -10.60 14.37 -11.55
CA MET A 50 -10.07 15.46 -10.72
C MET A 50 -8.53 15.56 -10.77
N PHE A 51 -7.86 14.47 -11.15
CA PHE A 51 -6.41 14.38 -11.21
C PHE A 51 -5.87 14.60 -12.64
N PRO A 52 -4.67 15.20 -12.78
CA PRO A 52 -4.02 15.36 -14.07
C PRO A 52 -3.74 13.99 -14.70
N GLN A 53 -3.93 13.89 -16.02
CA GLN A 53 -3.72 12.64 -16.75
C GLN A 53 -2.29 12.60 -17.32
N PRO A 54 -1.46 11.63 -16.90
CA PRO A 54 -0.10 11.53 -17.40
C PRO A 54 -0.07 10.99 -18.84
N SER A 55 0.82 11.53 -19.64
CA SER A 55 1.23 10.95 -20.92
C SER A 55 1.96 9.62 -20.70
N LYS A 56 2.04 8.80 -21.75
CA LYS A 56 2.80 7.54 -21.71
C LYS A 56 4.26 7.78 -21.29
N THR A 57 4.86 8.85 -21.80
CA THR A 57 6.22 9.28 -21.45
C THR A 57 6.34 9.56 -19.94
N MET A 58 5.40 10.29 -19.36
CA MET A 58 5.41 10.60 -17.93
C MET A 58 5.21 9.34 -17.06
N VAL A 59 4.35 8.41 -17.48
CA VAL A 59 4.17 7.11 -16.81
C VAL A 59 5.48 6.32 -16.82
N GLU A 60 6.18 6.27 -17.95
CA GLU A 60 7.48 5.59 -18.04
C GLU A 60 8.55 6.25 -17.16
N LEU A 61 8.64 7.59 -17.16
CA LEU A 61 9.55 8.34 -16.29
C LEU A 61 9.32 8.05 -14.81
N VAL A 62 8.06 8.00 -14.37
CA VAL A 62 7.74 7.73 -12.95
C VAL A 62 7.98 6.27 -12.57
N ASN A 63 7.72 5.33 -13.49
CA ASN A 63 7.95 3.91 -13.24
C ASN A 63 9.44 3.58 -13.12
N HIS A 64 10.26 4.17 -13.98
CA HIS A 64 11.70 4.04 -13.97
C HIS A 64 12.29 5.21 -13.19
N LYS A 65 12.37 5.07 -11.85
CA LYS A 65 12.95 6.07 -10.91
C LYS A 65 14.31 6.64 -11.37
N GLU A 66 14.98 5.93 -12.27
CA GLU A 66 16.17 6.36 -12.99
C GLU A 66 15.97 6.20 -14.50
N VAL A 67 16.40 7.19 -15.28
CA VAL A 67 16.29 7.23 -16.73
C VAL A 67 17.69 7.23 -17.34
N VAL A 68 17.87 6.46 -18.42
CA VAL A 68 19.06 6.55 -19.27
C VAL A 68 18.74 7.56 -20.37
N LEU A 69 19.46 8.68 -20.39
CA LEU A 69 19.24 9.73 -21.38
C LEU A 69 19.79 9.25 -22.74
N THR A 70 18.95 9.15 -23.76
CA THR A 70 19.42 8.81 -25.11
C THR A 70 20.23 9.96 -25.71
N LYS A 71 21.15 9.66 -26.64
CA LYS A 71 21.95 10.69 -27.35
C LYS A 71 21.11 11.83 -27.90
N GLU A 72 19.94 11.49 -28.42
CA GLU A 72 18.99 12.45 -28.98
C GLU A 72 18.38 13.36 -27.91
N LEU A 73 18.02 12.82 -26.74
CA LEU A 73 17.53 13.61 -25.61
C LEU A 73 18.63 14.48 -24.99
N VAL A 74 19.86 13.96 -24.85
CA VAL A 74 21.00 14.72 -24.33
C VAL A 74 21.34 15.89 -25.25
N ASN A 75 21.46 15.66 -26.55
CA ASN A 75 21.77 16.73 -27.50
C ASN A 75 20.67 17.78 -27.58
N LYS A 76 19.41 17.38 -27.34
CA LYS A 76 18.27 18.30 -27.35
C LYS A 76 18.14 19.08 -26.05
N VAL A 77 18.41 18.47 -24.89
CA VAL A 77 18.12 19.03 -23.56
C VAL A 77 19.35 19.60 -22.86
N TYR A 78 20.51 18.97 -23.07
CA TYR A 78 21.81 19.31 -22.48
C TYR A 78 22.90 19.33 -23.57
N PRO A 79 22.84 20.28 -24.52
CA PRO A 79 23.69 20.29 -25.71
C PRO A 79 25.20 20.33 -25.41
N ASP A 80 25.59 20.84 -24.23
CA ASP A 80 27.00 20.96 -23.82
C ASP A 80 27.50 19.78 -22.96
N ASN A 81 26.72 18.71 -22.77
CA ASN A 81 27.07 17.61 -21.85
C ASN A 81 26.86 16.21 -22.45
N GLU A 82 27.67 15.85 -23.46
CA GLU A 82 27.67 14.51 -24.09
C GLU A 82 27.96 13.35 -23.10
N GLU A 83 28.59 13.60 -21.96
CA GLU A 83 28.83 12.58 -20.92
C GLU A 83 27.54 12.05 -20.26
N LEU A 84 26.42 12.79 -20.37
CA LEU A 84 25.13 12.40 -19.76
C LEU A 84 24.45 11.22 -20.47
N VAL A 85 24.89 10.90 -21.70
CA VAL A 85 24.30 9.86 -22.57
C VAL A 85 24.28 8.47 -21.93
N ILE A 86 25.20 8.21 -21.00
CA ILE A 86 25.39 6.89 -20.39
C ILE A 86 25.07 6.91 -18.88
N LYS A 87 24.72 8.07 -18.33
CA LYS A 87 24.53 8.24 -16.89
C LYS A 87 23.05 8.08 -16.54
N LYS A 88 22.77 7.14 -15.64
CA LYS A 88 21.44 7.03 -15.01
C LYS A 88 21.18 8.30 -14.21
N MET A 89 20.19 9.07 -14.64
CA MET A 89 19.75 10.27 -13.92
C MET A 89 18.48 9.93 -13.12
N LYS A 90 18.47 10.30 -11.83
CA LYS A 90 17.26 10.20 -11.02
C LYS A 90 16.22 11.19 -11.52
N VAL A 91 14.99 10.73 -11.69
CA VAL A 91 13.88 11.60 -12.10
C VAL A 91 13.62 12.62 -11.00
N ASN A 92 13.83 13.90 -11.33
CA ASN A 92 13.73 15.02 -10.41
C ASN A 92 12.96 16.18 -11.06
N LYS A 93 12.69 17.24 -10.29
CA LYS A 93 11.91 18.38 -10.79
C LYS A 93 12.61 19.12 -11.93
N GLN A 94 13.95 19.18 -11.93
CA GLN A 94 14.72 19.83 -12.98
C GLN A 94 14.57 19.08 -14.30
N LEU A 95 14.80 17.77 -14.30
CA LEU A 95 14.65 16.93 -15.50
C LEU A 95 13.25 17.04 -16.09
N VAL A 96 12.21 17.01 -15.25
CA VAL A 96 10.82 17.15 -15.72
C VAL A 96 10.55 18.54 -16.30
N HIS A 97 11.10 19.59 -15.69
CA HIS A 97 10.99 20.95 -16.21
C HIS A 97 11.70 21.11 -17.55
N ASP A 98 12.93 20.60 -17.67
CA ASP A 98 13.68 20.64 -18.90
C ASP A 98 12.91 19.90 -20.02
N LEU A 99 12.41 18.69 -19.75
CA LEU A 99 11.61 17.93 -20.72
C LEU A 99 10.30 18.62 -21.13
N TYR A 100 9.71 19.43 -20.25
CA TYR A 100 8.57 20.28 -20.56
C TYR A 100 8.96 21.44 -21.48
N GLU A 101 10.04 22.17 -21.18
CA GLU A 101 10.53 23.28 -22.01
C GLU A 101 10.86 22.84 -23.44
N TYR A 102 11.40 21.63 -23.61
CA TYR A 102 11.70 21.04 -24.92
C TYR A 102 10.49 20.39 -25.62
N GLY A 103 9.28 20.54 -25.07
CA GLY A 103 8.01 20.10 -25.65
C GLY A 103 7.80 18.57 -25.64
N THR A 104 8.54 17.84 -24.80
CA THR A 104 8.42 16.38 -24.67
C THR A 104 7.33 15.98 -23.67
N LEU A 105 7.09 16.84 -22.67
CA LEU A 105 6.04 16.68 -21.66
C LEU A 105 5.02 17.80 -21.77
N THR A 106 3.79 17.53 -21.35
CA THR A 106 2.70 18.51 -21.30
C THR A 106 2.63 19.20 -19.93
N GLU A 107 1.79 20.23 -19.81
CA GLU A 107 1.51 20.87 -18.52
C GLU A 107 0.90 19.87 -17.51
N ASP A 108 -0.01 19.00 -17.98
CA ASP A 108 -0.61 17.92 -17.19
C ASP A 108 0.44 16.94 -16.65
N ASP A 109 1.50 16.65 -17.42
CA ASP A 109 2.59 15.78 -16.98
C ASP A 109 3.37 16.38 -15.81
N VAL A 110 3.63 17.70 -15.87
CA VAL A 110 4.32 18.42 -14.80
C VAL A 110 3.46 18.45 -13.53
N GLU A 111 2.15 18.69 -13.67
CA GLU A 111 1.23 18.67 -12.53
C GLU A 111 1.11 17.26 -11.93
N TYR A 112 0.98 16.24 -12.77
CA TYR A 112 0.99 14.83 -12.36
C TYR A 112 2.25 14.48 -11.58
N PHE A 113 3.43 14.84 -12.09
CA PHE A 113 4.69 14.56 -11.40
C PHE A 113 4.76 15.19 -10.01
N ASN A 114 4.24 16.41 -9.85
CA ASN A 114 4.19 17.08 -8.55
C ASN A 114 3.25 16.34 -7.57
N VAL A 115 2.09 15.89 -8.02
CA VAL A 115 1.15 15.08 -7.20
C VAL A 115 1.77 13.74 -6.84
N PHE A 116 2.37 13.05 -7.80
CA PHE A 116 3.07 11.78 -7.59
C PHE A 116 4.18 11.93 -6.54
N LYS A 117 5.03 12.96 -6.67
CA LYS A 117 6.13 13.21 -5.74
C LYS A 117 5.63 13.50 -4.32
N LEU A 118 4.51 14.22 -4.19
CA LEU A 118 3.87 14.44 -2.90
C LEU A 118 3.39 13.12 -2.30
N GLN A 119 2.66 12.30 -3.06
CA GLN A 119 2.17 10.99 -2.61
C GLN A 119 3.31 10.04 -2.21
N ASP A 120 4.38 9.95 -3.01
CA ASP A 120 5.55 9.11 -2.71
C ASP A 120 6.27 9.57 -1.43
N THR A 121 6.44 10.89 -1.26
CA THR A 121 7.05 11.47 -0.06
C THR A 121 6.20 11.20 1.18
N LEU A 122 4.89 11.47 1.11
CA LEU A 122 3.96 11.21 2.21
C LEU A 122 3.93 9.73 2.57
N THR A 123 3.84 8.84 1.59
CA THR A 123 3.86 7.39 1.80
C THR A 123 5.16 6.97 2.49
N GLY A 124 6.31 7.45 2.01
CA GLY A 124 7.61 7.18 2.63
C GLY A 124 7.70 7.65 4.09
N LEU A 125 7.22 8.85 4.39
CA LEU A 125 7.19 9.39 5.76
C LEU A 125 6.24 8.59 6.67
N MET A 126 5.05 8.25 6.16
CA MET A 126 4.07 7.46 6.92
C MET A 126 4.59 6.06 7.22
N ILE A 127 5.24 5.39 6.27
CA ILE A 127 5.89 4.10 6.49
C ILE A 127 6.97 4.22 7.57
N LEU A 128 7.83 5.24 7.45
CA LEU A 128 8.92 5.45 8.39
C LEU A 128 8.43 5.72 9.83
N LEU A 129 7.28 6.37 9.98
CA LEU A 129 6.66 6.65 11.28
C LEU A 129 5.85 5.47 11.81
N ALA A 130 5.14 4.74 10.94
CA ALA A 130 4.28 3.62 11.31
C ALA A 130 5.09 2.47 11.93
N PHE A 131 6.30 2.19 11.42
CA PHE A 131 7.13 1.12 11.94
C PHE A 131 7.52 1.31 13.43
N PRO A 132 8.13 2.44 13.85
CA PRO A 132 8.39 2.71 15.26
C PRO A 132 7.13 2.68 16.12
N LEU A 133 6.03 3.27 15.67
CA LEU A 133 4.78 3.30 16.45
C LEU A 133 4.21 1.89 16.69
N LEU A 134 4.24 1.04 15.66
CA LEU A 134 3.84 -0.36 15.78
C LEU A 134 4.76 -1.10 16.76
N LEU A 135 6.07 -0.88 16.67
CA LEU A 135 7.05 -1.49 17.56
C LEU A 135 6.91 -1.01 19.02
N PHE A 136 6.59 0.26 19.25
CA PHE A 136 6.33 0.80 20.59
C PHE A 136 5.05 0.25 21.22
N SER A 137 4.07 -0.13 20.41
CA SER A 137 2.85 -0.79 20.89
C SER A 137 3.08 -2.25 21.30
N LEU A 138 4.24 -2.86 20.97
CA LEU A 138 4.50 -4.27 21.24
C LEU A 138 5.03 -4.50 22.66
N ASN A 139 4.32 -5.35 23.42
CA ASN A 139 4.78 -5.83 24.72
C ASN A 139 5.71 -7.05 24.57
N VAL A 140 7.00 -6.80 24.33
CA VAL A 140 8.02 -7.83 24.11
C VAL A 140 8.13 -8.83 25.27
N ARG A 141 7.89 -8.37 26.52
CA ARG A 141 7.96 -9.23 27.72
C ARG A 141 6.88 -10.31 27.75
N SER A 142 5.70 -10.03 27.22
CA SER A 142 4.60 -10.99 27.15
C SER A 142 4.90 -12.12 26.16
N TRP A 143 5.64 -11.82 25.10
CA TRP A 143 5.92 -12.76 24.01
C TRP A 143 6.60 -14.04 24.49
N PHE A 144 7.58 -13.92 25.41
CA PHE A 144 8.31 -15.06 25.95
C PHE A 144 7.42 -16.03 26.76
N LYS A 145 6.30 -15.57 27.33
CA LYS A 145 5.39 -16.41 28.12
C LYS A 145 4.48 -17.29 27.25
N VAL A 146 4.14 -16.82 26.04
CA VAL A 146 3.21 -17.51 25.13
C VAL A 146 3.91 -18.13 23.92
N ALA A 147 5.24 -17.97 23.82
CA ALA A 147 6.05 -18.28 22.65
C ALA A 147 5.87 -19.70 22.12
N GLY A 148 5.86 -20.75 22.96
CA GLY A 148 5.92 -22.13 22.47
C GLY A 148 4.85 -22.51 21.44
N LYS A 149 3.58 -22.60 21.87
CA LYS A 149 2.48 -23.02 20.98
C LYS A 149 2.04 -21.93 20.01
N THR A 150 2.14 -20.66 20.41
CA THR A 150 1.78 -19.51 19.56
C THR A 150 2.75 -19.37 18.38
N PHE A 151 4.05 -19.53 18.62
CA PHE A 151 5.06 -19.49 17.57
C PHE A 151 4.92 -20.65 16.60
N LEU A 152 4.61 -21.87 17.09
CA LEU A 152 4.34 -22.99 16.20
C LEU A 152 3.12 -22.73 15.30
N SER A 153 2.03 -22.19 15.86
CA SER A 153 0.87 -21.78 15.07
C SER A 153 1.21 -20.70 14.05
N LEU A 154 2.06 -19.73 14.41
CA LEU A 154 2.54 -18.70 13.50
C LEU A 154 3.33 -19.30 12.34
N VAL A 155 4.29 -20.19 12.62
CA VAL A 155 5.09 -20.86 11.59
C VAL A 155 4.20 -21.67 10.65
N LEU A 156 3.25 -22.45 11.18
CA LEU A 156 2.29 -23.20 10.37
C LEU A 156 1.43 -22.27 9.52
N GLY A 157 0.98 -21.14 10.07
CA GLY A 157 0.25 -20.10 9.34
C GLY A 157 1.08 -19.50 8.21
N LEU A 158 2.34 -19.15 8.46
CA LEU A 158 3.26 -18.63 7.44
C LEU A 158 3.48 -19.63 6.31
N VAL A 159 3.74 -20.89 6.64
CA VAL A 159 3.87 -21.96 5.63
C VAL A 159 2.60 -22.11 4.81
N SER A 160 1.43 -22.07 5.46
CA SER A 160 0.13 -22.15 4.79
C SER A 160 -0.09 -21.04 3.76
N VAL A 161 0.50 -19.86 3.96
CA VAL A 161 0.35 -18.74 3.00
C VAL A 161 1.47 -18.72 1.97
N ILE A 162 2.70 -19.09 2.34
CA ILE A 162 3.83 -19.16 1.42
C ILE A 162 3.60 -20.19 0.31
N ILE A 163 2.98 -21.34 0.61
CA ILE A 163 2.70 -22.39 -0.38
C ILE A 163 1.84 -21.87 -1.55
N PRO A 164 0.64 -21.28 -1.34
CA PRO A 164 -0.14 -20.67 -2.41
C PRO A 164 0.59 -19.59 -3.19
N ILE A 165 1.41 -18.75 -2.52
CA ILE A 165 2.20 -17.71 -3.20
C ILE A 165 3.23 -18.35 -4.13
N PHE A 166 3.90 -19.40 -3.68
CA PHE A 166 4.88 -20.13 -4.48
C PHE A 166 4.22 -20.81 -5.69
N ILE A 167 3.06 -21.44 -5.49
CA ILE A 167 2.24 -22.01 -6.58
C ILE A 167 1.84 -20.91 -7.57
N GLY A 168 1.33 -19.79 -7.07
CA GLY A 168 0.94 -18.64 -7.89
C GLY A 168 2.11 -18.08 -8.71
N PHE A 169 3.30 -17.97 -8.11
CA PHE A 169 4.50 -17.58 -8.85
C PHE A 169 4.75 -18.50 -10.05
N TYR A 170 4.75 -19.81 -9.86
CA TYR A 170 4.98 -20.75 -10.97
C TYR A 170 3.88 -20.73 -12.03
N LEU A 171 2.63 -20.49 -11.64
CA LEU A 171 1.51 -20.39 -12.58
C LEU A 171 1.55 -19.12 -13.43
N PHE A 172 2.05 -18.01 -12.87
CA PHE A 172 1.98 -16.69 -13.50
C PHE A 172 3.35 -16.09 -13.87
N LYS A 173 4.46 -16.84 -13.67
CA LYS A 173 5.82 -16.32 -13.89
C LYS A 173 6.06 -15.78 -15.30
N ASP A 174 5.40 -16.37 -16.30
CA ASP A 174 5.58 -16.05 -17.72
C ASP A 174 4.61 -14.96 -18.19
N THR A 175 3.56 -14.66 -17.41
CA THR A 175 2.54 -13.64 -17.73
C THR A 175 2.80 -12.32 -17.02
N VAL A 176 3.27 -12.36 -15.77
CA VAL A 176 3.49 -11.18 -14.94
C VAL A 176 4.96 -10.79 -14.96
N HIS A 177 5.26 -9.60 -15.50
CA HIS A 177 6.61 -9.05 -15.48
C HIS A 177 7.11 -8.88 -14.03
N GLU A 178 8.34 -9.31 -13.76
CA GLU A 178 8.92 -9.34 -12.40
C GLU A 178 8.04 -10.05 -11.35
N SER A 179 7.32 -11.09 -11.76
CA SER A 179 6.45 -11.94 -10.91
C SER A 179 7.08 -12.38 -9.58
N TRP A 180 8.39 -12.61 -9.55
CA TRP A 180 9.11 -12.97 -8.32
C TRP A 180 9.13 -11.82 -7.29
N LYS A 181 9.18 -10.56 -7.74
CA LYS A 181 9.08 -9.38 -6.86
C LYS A 181 7.66 -9.24 -6.31
N VAL A 182 6.65 -9.51 -7.14
CA VAL A 182 5.25 -9.55 -6.70
C VAL A 182 5.05 -10.64 -5.65
N ALA A 183 5.55 -11.85 -5.87
CA ALA A 183 5.51 -12.95 -4.90
C ALA A 183 6.22 -12.59 -3.59
N GLY A 184 7.38 -11.93 -3.66
CA GLY A 184 8.08 -11.39 -2.49
C GLY A 184 7.24 -10.39 -1.72
N MET A 185 6.65 -9.41 -2.42
CA MET A 185 5.76 -8.41 -1.81
C MET A 185 4.54 -9.07 -1.15
N MET A 186 3.87 -10.02 -1.82
CA MET A 186 2.72 -10.76 -1.28
C MET A 186 3.09 -11.56 -0.03
N THR A 187 4.28 -12.18 -0.02
CA THR A 187 4.79 -12.86 1.18
C THR A 187 4.91 -11.86 2.33
N GLY A 188 5.40 -10.65 2.06
CA GLY A 188 5.45 -9.57 3.03
C GLY A 188 4.09 -9.18 3.60
N VAL A 189 3.08 -8.98 2.74
CA VAL A 189 1.70 -8.62 3.17
C VAL A 189 1.17 -9.64 4.16
N TYR A 190 1.24 -10.93 3.81
CA TYR A 190 0.56 -11.93 4.61
C TYR A 190 1.36 -12.39 5.84
N SER A 191 2.66 -12.12 5.89
CA SER A 191 3.46 -12.36 7.10
C SER A 191 3.46 -11.20 8.08
N GLY A 192 3.25 -9.95 7.60
CA GLY A 192 3.48 -8.74 8.41
C GLY A 192 2.69 -7.49 7.99
N GLY A 193 1.69 -7.64 7.14
CA GLY A 193 0.79 -6.57 6.70
C GLY A 193 1.37 -5.63 5.63
N THR A 194 0.61 -4.57 5.34
CA THR A 194 0.97 -3.55 4.33
C THR A 194 2.29 -2.83 4.60
N PRO A 195 2.74 -2.58 5.86
CA PRO A 195 4.06 -2.03 6.10
C PRO A 195 5.17 -2.97 5.59
N ASN A 196 5.01 -4.28 5.79
CA ASN A 196 6.01 -5.26 5.38
C ASN A 196 6.07 -5.41 3.84
N LEU A 197 4.94 -5.31 3.15
CA LEU A 197 4.92 -5.20 1.69
C LEU A 197 5.64 -3.94 1.19
N ALA A 198 5.45 -2.79 1.84
CA ALA A 198 6.14 -1.56 1.47
C ALA A 198 7.66 -1.61 1.74
N ALA A 199 8.10 -2.29 2.81
CA ALA A 199 9.51 -2.55 3.05
C ALA A 199 10.13 -3.42 1.94
N ILE A 200 9.46 -4.50 1.54
CA ILE A 200 9.93 -5.38 0.47
C ILE A 200 9.93 -4.66 -0.88
N GLN A 201 8.90 -3.87 -1.19
CA GLN A 201 8.86 -3.02 -2.38
C GLN A 201 10.13 -2.16 -2.46
N ARG A 202 10.49 -1.49 -1.36
CA ARG A 202 11.66 -0.62 -1.31
C ARG A 202 12.97 -1.39 -1.39
N ALA A 203 13.06 -2.55 -0.75
CA ALA A 203 14.24 -3.42 -0.79
C ALA A 203 14.51 -4.00 -2.19
N LEU A 204 13.45 -4.40 -2.91
CA LEU A 204 13.55 -4.98 -4.25
C LEU A 204 13.50 -3.93 -5.37
N GLY A 205 13.38 -2.65 -5.04
CA GLY A 205 13.28 -1.55 -6.01
C GLY A 205 12.05 -1.66 -6.92
N VAL A 206 10.93 -2.17 -6.41
CA VAL A 206 9.69 -2.30 -7.20
C VAL A 206 9.10 -0.93 -7.48
N ASN A 207 8.72 -0.69 -8.74
CA ASN A 207 8.08 0.55 -9.14
C ASN A 207 6.72 0.76 -8.43
N ASN A 208 6.32 2.01 -8.24
CA ASN A 208 5.10 2.33 -7.48
C ASN A 208 3.84 1.82 -8.17
N LEU A 209 3.81 1.74 -9.50
CA LEU A 209 2.65 1.22 -10.24
C LEU A 209 2.41 -0.26 -9.93
N THR A 210 3.45 -1.09 -9.93
CA THR A 210 3.36 -2.52 -9.61
C THR A 210 2.97 -2.73 -8.16
N TYR A 211 3.49 -1.90 -7.24
CA TYR A 211 3.06 -1.88 -5.85
C TYR A 211 1.57 -1.56 -5.72
N ILE A 212 1.11 -0.46 -6.33
CA ILE A 212 -0.28 -0.02 -6.29
C ILE A 212 -1.16 -1.11 -6.88
N MET A 213 -0.85 -1.62 -8.08
CA MET A 213 -1.64 -2.68 -8.72
C MET A 213 -1.72 -3.93 -7.84
N THR A 214 -0.59 -4.44 -7.35
CA THR A 214 -0.55 -5.65 -6.51
C THR A 214 -1.42 -5.49 -5.26
N HIS A 215 -1.22 -4.39 -4.53
CA HIS A 215 -1.97 -4.10 -3.31
C HIS A 215 -3.47 -3.88 -3.58
N THR A 216 -3.80 -3.26 -4.71
CA THR A 216 -5.19 -3.01 -5.12
C THR A 216 -5.93 -4.32 -5.40
N TYR A 217 -5.32 -5.21 -6.18
CA TYR A 217 -5.91 -6.51 -6.50
C TYR A 217 -6.08 -7.37 -5.25
N ASP A 218 -5.08 -7.40 -4.36
CA ASP A 218 -5.17 -8.10 -3.08
C ASP A 218 -6.36 -7.62 -2.25
N LEU A 219 -6.51 -6.30 -2.11
CA LEU A 219 -7.57 -5.69 -1.30
C LEU A 219 -8.96 -5.92 -1.90
N ILE A 220 -9.11 -5.82 -3.22
CA ILE A 220 -10.39 -6.09 -3.91
C ILE A 220 -10.79 -7.55 -3.74
N ILE A 221 -9.88 -8.49 -4.01
CA ILE A 221 -10.14 -9.93 -3.87
C ILE A 221 -10.41 -10.27 -2.40
N GLY A 222 -9.62 -9.70 -1.49
CA GLY A 222 -9.78 -9.83 -0.05
C GLY A 222 -11.14 -9.31 0.43
N ALA A 223 -11.62 -8.18 -0.09
CA ALA A 223 -12.94 -7.64 0.22
C ALA A 223 -14.05 -8.57 -0.26
N VAL A 224 -13.96 -9.10 -1.49
CA VAL A 224 -14.92 -10.08 -2.01
C VAL A 224 -14.91 -11.36 -1.15
N PHE A 225 -13.72 -11.85 -0.79
CA PHE A 225 -13.57 -13.01 0.08
C PHE A 225 -14.17 -12.77 1.47
N LEU A 226 -13.92 -11.61 2.08
CA LEU A 226 -14.50 -11.25 3.37
C LEU A 226 -16.03 -11.14 3.31
N LEU A 227 -16.58 -10.54 2.25
CA LEU A 227 -18.02 -10.49 2.03
C LEU A 227 -18.62 -11.90 1.89
N PHE A 228 -17.92 -12.79 1.18
CA PHE A 228 -18.30 -14.20 1.09
C PHE A 228 -18.31 -14.87 2.47
N VAL A 229 -17.23 -14.76 3.25
CA VAL A 229 -17.11 -15.35 4.58
C VAL A 229 -18.20 -14.86 5.52
N MET A 230 -18.46 -13.55 5.54
CA MET A 230 -19.47 -12.94 6.41
C MET A 230 -20.91 -13.28 6.02
N SER A 231 -21.19 -13.50 4.73
CA SER A 231 -22.55 -13.74 4.26
C SER A 231 -22.93 -15.22 4.33
N PHE A 232 -22.10 -16.07 3.74
CA PHE A 232 -22.40 -17.49 3.55
C PHE A 232 -21.29 -18.40 4.06
N GLY A 233 -20.03 -17.96 3.96
CA GLY A 233 -18.88 -18.78 4.31
C GLY A 233 -18.91 -19.27 5.75
N GLN A 234 -19.33 -18.46 6.73
CA GLN A 234 -19.50 -18.92 8.11
C GLN A 234 -20.42 -20.15 8.20
N ARG A 235 -21.55 -20.15 7.50
CA ARG A 235 -22.51 -21.27 7.52
C ARG A 235 -21.94 -22.53 6.88
N VAL A 236 -21.16 -22.38 5.80
CA VAL A 236 -20.48 -23.50 5.12
C VAL A 236 -19.34 -24.05 5.97
N LEU A 237 -18.52 -23.17 6.53
CA LEU A 237 -17.35 -23.54 7.33
C LEU A 237 -17.76 -24.27 8.60
N LEU A 238 -18.86 -23.87 9.25
CA LEU A 238 -19.41 -24.56 10.42
C LEU A 238 -19.97 -25.96 10.12
N LYS A 239 -20.12 -26.35 8.85
CA LYS A 239 -20.44 -27.73 8.46
C LYS A 239 -19.25 -28.68 8.61
N PHE A 240 -18.03 -28.14 8.48
CA PHE A 240 -16.78 -28.92 8.50
C PHE A 240 -15.90 -28.64 9.73
N LEU A 241 -16.00 -27.44 10.29
CA LEU A 241 -15.21 -26.97 11.43
C LEU A 241 -16.10 -26.80 12.66
N PRO A 242 -15.61 -27.16 13.86
CA PRO A 242 -16.37 -26.96 15.10
C PRO A 242 -16.63 -25.46 15.33
N ALA A 243 -17.79 -25.15 15.88
CA ALA A 243 -18.10 -23.79 16.30
C ALA A 243 -17.07 -23.29 17.32
N TYR A 244 -16.62 -22.05 17.13
CA TYR A 244 -15.72 -21.39 18.07
C TYR A 244 -16.37 -21.33 19.45
N LYS A 245 -15.74 -21.96 20.44
CA LYS A 245 -16.13 -21.82 21.85
C LYS A 245 -15.40 -20.61 22.38
N THR A 246 -16.13 -19.58 22.81
CA THR A 246 -15.56 -18.43 23.50
C THR A 246 -14.86 -18.93 24.76
N GLN A 247 -13.54 -19.13 24.68
CA GLN A 247 -12.72 -19.26 25.89
C GLN A 247 -12.74 -17.89 26.54
N GLY A 248 -13.45 -17.79 27.66
CA GLY A 248 -13.55 -16.57 28.45
C GLY A 248 -12.15 -16.00 28.68
N ILE A 249 -11.94 -14.79 28.19
CA ILE A 249 -10.92 -13.92 28.77
C ILE A 249 -11.38 -13.79 30.22
N VAL A 250 -10.62 -14.33 31.17
CA VAL A 250 -10.77 -13.96 32.57
C VAL A 250 -10.55 -12.45 32.57
N GLU A 251 -11.62 -11.67 32.77
CA GLU A 251 -11.51 -10.25 33.05
C GLU A 251 -10.53 -10.11 34.20
N ASP A 252 -9.40 -9.45 33.93
CA ASP A 252 -8.43 -9.13 34.95
C ASP A 252 -9.13 -8.07 35.83
N GLU A 253 -9.69 -8.50 36.97
CA GLU A 253 -10.42 -7.66 37.95
C GLU A 253 -9.61 -6.44 38.44
N ASN A 254 -8.32 -6.33 38.07
CA ASN A 254 -7.42 -5.23 38.41
C ASN A 254 -7.16 -4.24 37.25
N SER A 255 -7.88 -4.27 36.13
CA SER A 255 -7.75 -3.19 35.14
C SER A 255 -8.41 -1.91 35.65
N ILE A 256 -7.60 -0.88 35.92
CA ILE A 256 -7.92 0.42 36.54
C ILE A 256 -8.70 1.34 35.58
N PHE A 257 -9.76 0.83 34.93
CA PHE A 257 -10.69 1.66 34.17
C PHE A 257 -12.09 1.41 34.72
N PRO A 258 -12.71 2.40 35.41
CA PRO A 258 -14.09 2.26 35.82
C PRO A 258 -14.97 2.12 34.58
N ASP A 259 -15.78 1.08 34.59
CA ASP A 259 -16.88 0.89 33.66
C ASP A 259 -17.93 1.99 33.94
N ASN A 260 -18.00 2.96 33.03
CA ASN A 260 -18.98 4.04 33.10
C ASN A 260 -20.25 3.70 32.32
N THR A 261 -20.67 2.44 32.29
CA THR A 261 -21.99 2.06 31.78
C THR A 261 -22.96 1.72 32.92
N ASN A 262 -23.37 2.77 33.65
CA ASN A 262 -24.63 2.82 34.38
C ASN A 262 -25.09 4.29 34.47
N GLU A 263 -25.75 4.76 33.41
CA GLU A 263 -26.90 5.69 33.39
C GLU A 263 -27.35 5.98 31.95
#